data_AF-A0A7G6XZ52-F1
#
_entry.id   AF-A0A7G6XZ52-F1
#
_cell.length_a   1.000
_cell.length_b   1.000
_cell.length_c   1.000
_cell.angle_alpha   90.00
_cell.angle_beta   90.00
_cell.angle_gamma   90.00
#
_symmetry.space_group_name_H-M   'P 1'
#
loop_
_entity.id
_entity.type
_entity.pdbx_description
1 polymer ?
#
loop_
_entity_poly.entity_id
_entity_poly.type
_entity_poly.pdbx_seq_one_letter_code
_entity_poly.pdbx_strand_id
1 'polypeptide(L)'
;MAAGLLVQTNAAGYDHYIRIGAGSIVAVVAMVAAFVHLTRVLTARERTLPPTPRLKPSAVLLPVSLMLAAYLTGAARLGGVDAVSVAMGLMALAAGVDHRHRPMLGWLGLAVAVRPDALAIAPFVLALLIRRRVPIREWPIAAAIWLAARWITVAPSADSSGRSIKALPTPGLSTIVDLLPPQAAVPLTAVMMVAAIGFASAYIARTTVAVLSTRSLIACAALSPLTVAGLLPGTHGSAFLLASLVALAIAAAWPDQRSIATAAVLLAGSALAEASAAVDQPALAAFGAICVLSAAIALARPLRDAPANDNWYPARLSA
;
A
#
# COMPACT_ATOMS: atom_id res chain seq x y z
N MET A 1 -16.88 -16.64 -58.20
CA MET A 1 -16.42 -15.25 -58.06
C MET A 1 -17.55 -14.43 -57.45
N ALA A 2 -17.55 -14.26 -56.12
CA ALA A 2 -18.32 -13.25 -55.41
C ALA A 2 -17.69 -13.13 -54.01
N ALA A 3 -16.79 -12.16 -53.85
CA ALA A 3 -16.17 -11.82 -52.58
C ALA A 3 -17.14 -10.89 -51.82
N GLY A 4 -17.76 -11.42 -50.77
CA GLY A 4 -18.50 -10.63 -49.79
C GLY A 4 -17.53 -10.03 -48.78
N LEU A 5 -17.24 -8.74 -48.94
CA LEU A 5 -16.40 -7.95 -48.04
C LEU A 5 -17.30 -7.42 -46.90
N LEU A 6 -17.43 -8.20 -45.83
CA LEU A 6 -18.04 -7.74 -44.58
C LEU A 6 -16.99 -6.96 -43.79
N VAL A 7 -17.03 -5.63 -43.92
CA VAL A 7 -16.36 -4.70 -43.02
C VAL A 7 -17.09 -4.77 -41.68
N GLN A 8 -16.55 -5.55 -40.75
CA GLN A 8 -16.99 -5.57 -39.36
C GLN A 8 -16.37 -4.34 -38.67
N THR A 9 -17.10 -3.22 -38.69
CA THR A 9 -16.70 -2.00 -37.97
C THR A 9 -16.68 -2.27 -36.47
N ASN A 10 -15.49 -2.16 -35.86
CA ASN A 10 -15.22 -2.19 -34.42
C ASN A 10 -15.92 -1.04 -33.67
N ALA A 11 -17.24 -1.10 -33.53
CA ALA A 11 -18.03 -0.15 -32.74
C ALA A 11 -18.16 -0.55 -31.24
N ALA A 12 -17.59 -1.69 -30.83
CA ALA A 12 -17.61 -2.14 -29.43
C ALA A 12 -16.50 -1.53 -28.55
N GLY A 13 -15.57 -0.75 -29.13
CA GLY A 13 -14.44 -0.15 -28.39
C GLY A 13 -14.74 1.18 -27.71
N TYR A 14 -15.81 1.89 -28.09
CA TYR A 14 -16.08 3.26 -27.60
C TYR A 14 -17.01 3.31 -26.38
N ASP A 15 -17.95 2.37 -26.23
CA ASP A 15 -18.83 2.32 -25.05
C ASP A 15 -18.10 1.93 -23.77
N HIS A 16 -16.92 1.30 -23.87
CA HIS A 16 -16.14 0.96 -22.69
C HIS A 16 -15.42 2.18 -22.07
N TYR A 17 -15.10 3.21 -22.85
CA TYR A 17 -14.40 4.40 -22.36
C TYR A 17 -15.31 5.40 -21.62
N ILE A 18 -16.60 5.46 -21.96
CA ILE A 18 -17.54 6.43 -21.35
C ILE A 18 -18.01 5.98 -19.95
N ARG A 19 -18.18 4.67 -19.71
CA ARG A 19 -18.47 4.13 -18.36
C ARG A 19 -17.31 4.24 -17.37
N ILE A 20 -16.08 4.42 -17.85
CA ILE A 20 -14.88 4.59 -17.00
C ILE A 20 -14.86 5.98 -16.34
N GLY A 21 -15.53 6.98 -16.92
CA GLY A 21 -15.48 8.37 -16.42
C GLY A 21 -16.15 8.58 -15.05
N ALA A 22 -17.40 8.16 -14.87
CA ALA A 22 -18.12 8.43 -13.62
C ALA A 22 -17.60 7.58 -12.43
N GLY A 23 -17.31 6.30 -12.67
CA GLY A 23 -16.80 5.40 -11.63
C GLY A 23 -15.40 5.76 -11.14
N SER A 24 -14.53 6.25 -12.04
CA SER A 24 -13.18 6.69 -11.66
C SER A 24 -13.19 7.96 -10.81
N ILE A 25 -14.05 8.93 -11.12
CA ILE A 25 -14.17 10.16 -10.33
C ILE A 25 -14.62 9.84 -8.90
N VAL A 26 -15.66 9.01 -8.73
CA VAL A 26 -16.15 8.63 -7.39
C VAL A 26 -15.06 7.91 -6.59
N ALA A 27 -14.31 7.03 -7.24
CA ALA A 27 -13.21 6.30 -6.59
C ALA A 27 -12.07 7.22 -6.15
N VAL A 28 -11.65 8.17 -6.99
CA VAL A 28 -10.63 9.17 -6.65
C VAL A 28 -11.11 10.06 -5.49
N VAL A 29 -12.37 10.52 -5.53
CA VAL A 29 -12.95 11.31 -4.44
C VAL A 29 -12.96 10.53 -3.13
N ALA A 30 -13.35 9.25 -3.16
CA ALA A 30 -13.33 8.39 -1.98
C ALA A 30 -11.92 8.22 -1.40
N MET A 31 -10.91 8.03 -2.28
CA MET A 31 -9.51 7.92 -1.89
C MET A 31 -8.97 9.21 -1.26
N VAL A 32 -9.27 10.37 -1.86
CA VAL A 32 -8.90 11.68 -1.30
C VAL A 32 -9.59 11.92 0.04
N ALA A 33 -10.87 11.59 0.16
CA ALA A 33 -11.60 11.70 1.42
C ALA A 33 -11.00 10.81 2.52
N ALA A 34 -10.64 9.56 2.20
CA ALA A 34 -9.97 8.65 3.13
C ALA A 34 -8.58 9.15 3.54
N PHE A 35 -7.81 9.71 2.60
CA PHE A 35 -6.51 10.35 2.89
C PHE A 35 -6.66 11.56 3.83
N VAL A 36 -7.62 12.45 3.55
CA VAL A 36 -7.92 13.61 4.41
C VAL A 36 -8.39 13.16 5.79
N HIS A 37 -9.20 12.10 5.87
CA HIS A 37 -9.65 11.54 7.14
C HIS A 37 -8.46 10.97 7.95
N LEU A 38 -7.60 10.17 7.32
CA LEU A 38 -6.41 9.64 7.97
C LEU A 38 -5.52 10.77 8.51
N THR A 39 -5.16 11.75 7.67
CA THR A 39 -4.33 12.90 8.10
C THR A 39 -4.94 13.68 9.26
N ARG A 40 -6.27 13.87 9.31
CA ARG A 40 -6.97 14.47 10.45
C ARG A 40 -6.83 13.62 11.72
N VAL A 41 -6.99 12.31 11.63
CA VAL A 41 -6.81 11.39 12.77
C VAL A 41 -5.36 11.46 13.29
N LEU A 42 -4.37 11.49 12.37
CA LEU A 42 -2.95 11.59 12.72
C LEU A 42 -2.62 12.90 13.44
N THR A 43 -3.09 14.03 12.90
CA THR A 43 -2.86 15.35 13.49
C THR A 43 -3.59 15.54 14.82
N ALA A 44 -4.79 14.97 14.99
CA ALA A 44 -5.50 14.98 16.26
C ALA A 44 -4.75 14.22 17.36
N ARG A 45 -4.17 13.06 17.02
CA ARG A 45 -3.36 12.24 17.94
C ARG A 45 -2.03 12.89 18.33
N GLU A 46 -1.52 13.80 17.52
CA GLU A 46 -0.27 14.48 17.85
C GLU A 46 -0.44 15.59 18.89
N ARG A 47 -1.63 16.20 18.99
CA ARG A 47 -1.89 17.29 19.95
C ARG A 47 -1.71 16.89 21.42
N THR A 48 -1.53 15.60 21.70
CA THR A 48 -1.25 15.07 23.04
C THR A 48 0.25 14.91 23.34
N LEU A 49 1.15 15.28 22.42
CA LEU A 49 2.61 15.17 22.57
C LEU A 49 3.27 16.55 22.67
N PRO A 50 4.42 16.67 23.37
CA PRO A 50 5.15 17.93 23.49
C PRO A 50 5.66 18.43 22.13
N PRO A 51 5.73 19.76 21.93
CA PRO A 51 6.06 20.35 20.64
C PRO A 51 7.50 20.01 20.22
N THR A 52 7.65 19.38 19.06
CA THR A 52 8.93 19.22 18.35
C THR A 52 9.17 20.42 17.43
N PRO A 53 10.43 20.74 17.08
CA PRO A 53 10.73 21.81 16.13
C PRO A 53 10.12 21.48 14.75
N ARG A 54 9.18 22.32 14.30
CA ARG A 54 8.45 22.14 13.04
C ARG A 54 8.92 23.11 11.97
N LEU A 55 8.90 22.64 10.72
CA LEU A 55 8.90 23.53 9.56
C LEU A 55 7.61 24.36 9.57
N LYS A 56 7.68 25.62 9.12
CA LYS A 56 6.49 26.48 9.01
C LYS A 56 5.42 25.76 8.16
N PRO A 57 4.16 25.67 8.63
CA PRO A 57 3.11 24.89 7.95
C PRO A 57 2.86 25.33 6.50
N SER A 58 3.04 26.62 6.19
CA SER A 58 2.91 27.15 4.83
C SER A 58 3.97 26.62 3.85
N ALA A 59 5.18 26.30 4.33
CA ALA A 59 6.26 25.79 3.47
C ALA A 59 6.06 24.31 3.09
N VAL A 60 5.18 23.58 3.78
CA VAL A 60 5.04 22.13 3.64
C VAL A 60 3.72 21.73 2.97
N LEU A 61 2.68 22.56 3.11
CA LEU A 61 1.42 22.33 2.40
C LEU A 61 1.60 22.39 0.87
N LEU A 62 2.47 23.27 0.37
CA LEU A 62 2.72 23.40 -1.07
C LEU A 62 3.35 22.13 -1.70
N PRO A 63 4.49 21.60 -1.21
CA PRO A 63 5.09 20.39 -1.79
C PRO A 63 4.19 19.17 -1.63
N VAL A 64 3.53 18.98 -0.48
CA VAL A 64 2.63 17.84 -0.26
C VAL A 64 1.44 17.89 -1.21
N SER A 65 0.84 19.07 -1.43
CA SER A 65 -0.29 19.22 -2.34
C SER A 65 0.13 19.00 -3.80
N LEU A 66 1.30 19.51 -4.19
CA LEU A 66 1.85 19.31 -5.53
C LEU A 66 2.15 17.82 -5.80
N MET A 67 2.76 17.15 -4.82
CA MET A 67 3.07 15.72 -4.88
C MET A 67 1.80 14.88 -4.94
N LEU A 68 0.78 15.22 -4.15
CA LEU A 68 -0.53 14.56 -4.23
C LEU A 68 -1.15 14.78 -5.61
N ALA A 69 -1.18 16.01 -6.12
CA ALA A 69 -1.77 16.32 -7.42
C ALA A 69 -1.06 15.57 -8.56
N ALA A 70 0.28 15.62 -8.60
CA ALA A 70 1.09 14.92 -9.58
C ALA A 70 0.86 13.41 -9.53
N TYR A 71 0.74 12.85 -8.32
CA TYR A 71 0.49 11.43 -8.15
C TYR A 71 -0.94 11.04 -8.51
N LEU A 72 -1.94 11.85 -8.18
CA LEU A 72 -3.33 11.64 -8.57
C LEU A 72 -3.53 11.72 -10.08
N THR A 73 -2.77 12.58 -10.79
CA THR A 73 -2.80 12.60 -12.25
C THR A 73 -2.22 11.34 -12.88
N GLY A 74 -1.22 10.71 -12.24
CA GLY A 74 -0.73 9.39 -12.64
C GLY A 74 -1.72 8.28 -12.27
N ALA A 75 -2.21 8.30 -11.03
CA ALA A 75 -3.15 7.34 -10.47
C ALA A 75 -4.56 7.41 -11.10
N ALA A 76 -4.93 8.48 -11.79
CA ALA A 76 -6.12 8.50 -12.64
C ALA A 76 -6.06 7.46 -13.78
N ARG A 77 -4.85 6.94 -14.09
CA ARG A 77 -4.64 5.78 -14.96
C ARG A 77 -4.81 4.44 -14.24
N LEU A 78 -4.77 4.41 -12.90
CA LEU A 78 -5.11 3.23 -12.13
C LEU A 78 -6.63 3.05 -12.19
N GLY A 79 -7.08 1.80 -12.32
CA GLY A 79 -8.51 1.52 -12.45
C GLY A 79 -9.28 2.03 -11.22
N GLY A 80 -10.55 2.41 -11.38
CA GLY A 80 -11.37 2.88 -10.26
C GLY A 80 -11.42 1.89 -9.08
N VAL A 81 -11.29 0.59 -9.38
CA VAL A 81 -11.19 -0.48 -8.36
C VAL A 81 -9.97 -0.30 -7.46
N ASP A 82 -8.83 0.20 -7.98
CA ASP A 82 -7.58 0.40 -7.21
C ASP A 82 -7.76 1.50 -6.18
N ALA A 83 -8.31 2.62 -6.62
CA ALA A 83 -8.61 3.75 -5.75
C ALA A 83 -9.61 3.39 -4.63
N VAL A 84 -10.67 2.60 -4.92
CA VAL A 84 -11.62 2.14 -3.89
C VAL A 84 -10.94 1.23 -2.87
N SER A 85 -10.19 0.22 -3.33
CA SER A 85 -9.47 -0.70 -2.44
C SER A 85 -8.47 0.05 -1.54
N VAL A 86 -7.74 1.01 -2.10
CA VAL A 86 -6.80 1.84 -1.35
C VAL A 86 -7.52 2.75 -0.35
N ALA A 87 -8.65 3.36 -0.74
CA ALA A 87 -9.46 4.17 0.17
C ALA A 87 -9.92 3.34 1.40
N MET A 88 -10.38 2.11 1.18
CA MET A 88 -10.75 1.19 2.26
C MET A 88 -9.54 0.82 3.12
N GLY A 89 -8.36 0.60 2.51
CA GLY A 89 -7.11 0.38 3.24
C GLY A 89 -6.71 1.56 4.14
N LEU A 90 -6.86 2.80 3.65
CA LEU A 90 -6.63 4.02 4.43
C LEU A 90 -7.64 4.17 5.59
N MET A 91 -8.92 3.84 5.36
CA MET A 91 -9.94 3.83 6.41
C MET A 91 -9.68 2.76 7.46
N ALA A 92 -9.20 1.57 7.06
CA ALA A 92 -8.76 0.53 7.98
C ALA A 92 -7.62 1.05 8.87
N LEU A 93 -6.63 1.73 8.29
CA LEU A 93 -5.55 2.35 9.04
C LEU A 93 -6.04 3.44 9.99
N ALA A 94 -6.93 4.32 9.55
CA ALA A 94 -7.50 5.38 10.39
C ALA A 94 -8.22 4.79 11.62
N ALA A 95 -9.08 3.79 11.41
CA ALA A 95 -9.73 3.05 12.49
C ALA A 95 -8.72 2.34 13.40
N GLY A 96 -7.65 1.80 12.82
CA GLY A 96 -6.52 1.23 13.54
C GLY A 96 -5.84 2.25 14.44
N VAL A 97 -5.54 3.45 13.96
CA VAL A 97 -4.93 4.53 14.76
C VAL A 97 -5.87 4.97 15.89
N ASP A 98 -7.19 4.99 15.66
CA ASP A 98 -8.20 5.30 16.67
C ASP A 98 -8.50 4.17 17.67
N HIS A 99 -7.75 3.08 17.64
CA HIS A 99 -7.97 1.89 18.50
C HIS A 99 -9.34 1.22 18.29
N ARG A 100 -9.99 1.44 17.15
CA ARG A 100 -11.26 0.79 16.80
C ARG A 100 -10.97 -0.46 15.97
N HIS A 101 -10.77 -1.59 16.64
CA HIS A 101 -10.33 -2.85 16.01
C HIS A 101 -11.38 -3.47 15.07
N ARG A 102 -12.66 -3.47 15.47
CA ARG A 102 -13.73 -4.05 14.62
C ARG A 102 -13.92 -3.28 13.30
N PRO A 103 -14.02 -1.93 13.31
CA PRO A 103 -14.06 -1.17 12.05
C PRO A 103 -12.80 -1.35 11.22
N MET A 104 -11.61 -1.39 11.84
CA MET A 104 -10.36 -1.67 11.14
C MET A 104 -10.41 -3.00 10.37
N LEU A 105 -10.85 -4.08 11.04
CA LEU A 105 -10.99 -5.39 10.41
C LEU A 105 -12.09 -5.42 9.34
N GLY A 106 -13.17 -4.67 9.54
CA GLY A 106 -14.23 -4.56 8.54
C GLY A 106 -13.79 -3.83 7.27
N TRP A 107 -13.11 -2.69 7.41
CA TRP A 107 -12.53 -1.98 6.27
C TRP A 107 -11.46 -2.80 5.56
N LEU A 108 -10.64 -3.56 6.30
CA LEU A 108 -9.67 -4.48 5.70
C LEU A 108 -10.37 -5.59 4.89
N GLY A 109 -11.38 -6.24 5.46
CA GLY A 109 -12.14 -7.29 4.77
C GLY A 109 -12.82 -6.78 3.50
N LEU A 110 -13.37 -5.56 3.54
CA LEU A 110 -13.92 -4.89 2.37
C LEU A 110 -12.85 -4.56 1.32
N ALA A 111 -11.68 -4.06 1.74
CA ALA A 111 -10.58 -3.76 0.82
C ALA A 111 -10.13 -5.03 0.08
N VAL A 112 -9.95 -6.14 0.80
CA VAL A 112 -9.56 -7.44 0.23
C VAL A 112 -10.64 -8.01 -0.70
N ALA A 113 -11.92 -7.75 -0.42
CA ALA A 113 -13.01 -8.17 -1.28
C ALA A 113 -13.03 -7.42 -2.62
N VAL A 114 -12.62 -6.15 -2.62
CA VAL A 114 -12.47 -5.34 -3.83
C VAL A 114 -11.22 -5.76 -4.60
N ARG A 115 -10.07 -5.86 -3.93
CA ARG A 115 -8.83 -6.35 -4.55
C ARG A 115 -7.96 -7.11 -3.55
N PRO A 116 -7.54 -8.36 -3.88
CA PRO A 116 -6.77 -9.19 -2.95
C PRO A 116 -5.40 -8.59 -2.58
N ASP A 117 -4.82 -7.72 -3.40
CA ASP A 117 -3.56 -7.03 -3.10
C ASP A 117 -3.63 -6.15 -1.84
N ALA A 118 -4.83 -5.78 -1.39
CA ALA A 118 -5.02 -5.11 -0.11
C ALA A 118 -4.48 -5.94 1.07
N LEU A 119 -4.31 -7.25 0.90
CA LEU A 119 -3.69 -8.14 1.87
C LEU A 119 -2.22 -7.79 2.16
N ALA A 120 -1.59 -6.96 1.33
CA ALA A 120 -0.26 -6.42 1.57
C ALA A 120 -0.15 -5.61 2.88
N ILE A 121 -1.27 -5.08 3.39
CA ILE A 121 -1.32 -4.41 4.71
C ILE A 121 -1.54 -5.37 5.88
N ALA A 122 -1.88 -6.64 5.62
CA ALA A 122 -2.25 -7.60 6.64
C ALA A 122 -1.16 -7.85 7.69
N PRO A 123 0.15 -7.91 7.36
CA PRO A 123 1.21 -8.03 8.37
C PRO A 123 1.15 -6.90 9.42
N PHE A 124 0.92 -5.66 9.01
CA PHE A 124 0.75 -4.54 9.95
C PHE A 124 -0.48 -4.71 10.83
N VAL A 125 -1.62 -5.07 10.24
CA VAL A 125 -2.87 -5.27 10.99
C VAL A 125 -2.71 -6.39 12.01
N LEU A 126 -2.11 -7.51 11.61
CA LEU A 126 -1.83 -8.64 12.50
C LEU A 126 -0.89 -8.25 13.64
N ALA A 127 0.21 -7.54 13.33
CA ALA A 127 1.11 -7.02 14.35
C ALA A 127 0.38 -6.09 15.33
N LEU A 128 -0.54 -5.26 14.85
CA LEU A 128 -1.33 -4.35 15.68
C LEU A 128 -2.32 -5.10 16.58
N LEU A 129 -2.98 -6.14 16.07
CA LEU A 129 -3.88 -7.00 16.86
C LEU A 129 -3.13 -7.69 18.00
N ILE A 130 -1.98 -8.30 17.70
CA ILE A 130 -1.14 -8.99 18.68
C ILE A 130 -0.63 -7.99 19.73
N ARG A 131 -0.06 -6.86 19.30
CA ARG A 131 0.46 -5.83 20.20
C ARG A 131 -0.60 -5.28 21.14
N ARG A 132 -1.83 -5.12 20.67
CA ARG A 132 -2.96 -4.60 21.46
C ARG A 132 -3.74 -5.68 22.20
N ARG A 133 -3.31 -6.95 22.11
CA ARG A 133 -3.96 -8.11 22.76
C ARG A 133 -5.45 -8.20 22.43
N VAL A 134 -5.81 -7.93 21.17
CA VAL A 134 -7.20 -8.03 20.70
C VAL A 134 -7.63 -9.49 20.80
N PRO A 135 -8.80 -9.80 21.40
CA PRO A 135 -9.21 -11.17 21.63
C PRO A 135 -9.35 -11.94 20.30
N ILE A 136 -8.84 -13.18 20.27
CA ILE A 136 -8.75 -14.02 19.05
C ILE A 136 -10.11 -14.19 18.37
N ARG A 137 -11.21 -14.18 19.14
CA ARG A 137 -12.59 -14.24 18.62
C ARG A 137 -12.95 -13.12 17.64
N GLU A 138 -12.26 -11.98 17.69
CA GLU A 138 -12.49 -10.85 16.79
C GLU A 138 -11.66 -10.92 15.50
N TRP A 139 -10.60 -11.74 15.47
CA TRP A 139 -9.72 -11.87 14.31
C TRP A 139 -10.42 -12.35 13.03
N PRO A 140 -11.40 -13.29 13.08
CA PRO A 140 -12.06 -13.74 11.86
C PRO A 140 -12.99 -12.68 11.24
N ILE A 141 -13.21 -11.51 11.84
CA ILE A 141 -14.11 -10.47 11.30
C ILE A 141 -13.71 -10.06 9.88
N ALA A 142 -12.42 -9.86 9.60
CA ALA A 142 -11.95 -9.48 8.27
C ALA A 142 -12.24 -10.58 7.24
N ALA A 143 -11.98 -11.85 7.60
CA ALA A 143 -12.24 -13.01 6.75
C ALA A 143 -13.75 -13.22 6.52
N ALA A 144 -14.58 -13.03 7.55
CA ALA A 144 -16.02 -13.14 7.46
C ALA A 144 -16.62 -12.07 6.55
N ILE A 145 -16.15 -10.82 6.66
CA ILE A 145 -16.59 -9.72 5.79
C ILE A 145 -16.13 -9.93 4.35
N TRP A 146 -14.89 -10.39 4.15
CA TRP A 146 -14.39 -10.76 2.83
C TRP A 146 -15.25 -11.87 2.19
N LEU A 147 -15.52 -12.95 2.94
CA LEU A 147 -16.39 -14.03 2.49
C LEU A 147 -17.78 -13.49 2.16
N ALA A 148 -18.42 -12.76 3.08
CA ALA A 148 -19.77 -12.23 2.88
C ALA A 148 -19.86 -11.32 1.65
N ALA A 149 -18.89 -10.41 1.48
CA ALA A 149 -18.83 -9.56 0.30
C ALA A 149 -18.70 -10.39 -0.99
N ARG A 150 -17.85 -11.42 -0.98
CA ARG A 150 -17.65 -12.33 -2.12
C ARG A 150 -18.90 -13.17 -2.43
N TRP A 151 -19.66 -13.57 -1.42
CA TRP A 151 -20.95 -14.26 -1.59
C TRP A 151 -22.00 -13.36 -2.24
N ILE A 152 -22.04 -12.08 -1.86
CA ILE A 152 -23.01 -11.11 -2.41
C ILE A 152 -22.67 -10.73 -3.85
N THR A 153 -21.38 -10.61 -4.18
CA THR A 153 -20.97 -10.06 -5.48
C THR A 153 -21.03 -11.05 -6.65
N VAL A 154 -21.36 -12.34 -6.43
CA VAL A 154 -21.47 -13.44 -7.44
C VAL A 154 -20.69 -13.13 -8.73
N ALA A 155 -19.40 -12.86 -8.58
CA ALA A 155 -18.52 -12.64 -9.70
C ALA A 155 -17.52 -13.79 -9.68
N PRO A 156 -17.57 -14.71 -10.66
CA PRO A 156 -16.48 -15.65 -10.86
C PRO A 156 -15.27 -14.81 -11.26
N SER A 157 -14.46 -14.39 -10.29
CA SER A 157 -13.14 -13.79 -10.56
C SER A 157 -12.16 -14.90 -10.90
N ALA A 158 -12.50 -15.68 -11.92
CA ALA A 158 -11.56 -16.41 -12.72
C ALA A 158 -11.85 -15.91 -14.12
N ASP A 159 -11.00 -15.02 -14.62
CA ASP A 159 -10.84 -14.91 -16.06
C ASP A 159 -10.48 -16.33 -16.54
N SER A 160 -11.49 -17.08 -16.98
CA SER A 160 -11.36 -18.41 -17.56
C SER A 160 -10.66 -18.39 -18.92
N SER A 161 -10.21 -17.21 -19.35
CA SER A 161 -9.55 -16.97 -20.63
C SER A 161 -8.08 -17.43 -20.67
N GLY A 162 -7.47 -17.78 -19.53
CA GLY A 162 -6.08 -18.25 -19.47
C GLY A 162 -5.05 -17.26 -20.03
N ARG A 163 -5.46 -16.02 -20.32
CA ARG A 163 -4.57 -14.97 -20.79
C ARG A 163 -3.77 -14.49 -19.59
N SER A 164 -2.46 -14.69 -19.66
CA SER A 164 -1.51 -13.98 -18.81
C SER A 164 -1.75 -12.49 -19.02
N ILE A 165 -2.49 -11.86 -18.11
CA ILE A 165 -2.58 -10.42 -18.02
C ILE A 165 -1.14 -10.00 -17.78
N LYS A 166 -0.48 -9.45 -18.81
CA LYS A 166 0.86 -8.92 -18.70
C LYS A 166 0.80 -7.86 -17.60
N ALA A 167 1.22 -8.24 -16.39
CA ALA A 167 1.16 -7.36 -15.24
C ALA A 167 1.96 -6.11 -15.59
N LEU A 168 1.37 -4.92 -15.35
CA LEU A 168 2.11 -3.69 -15.55
C LEU A 168 3.38 -3.74 -14.69
N PRO A 169 4.52 -3.23 -15.18
CA PRO A 169 5.74 -3.18 -14.41
C PRO A 169 5.49 -2.44 -13.09
N THR A 170 5.71 -3.14 -11.99
CA THR A 170 5.54 -2.59 -10.63
C THR A 170 6.88 -2.26 -10.01
N PRO A 171 6.98 -1.24 -9.14
CA PRO A 171 8.25 -0.81 -8.55
C PRO A 171 8.80 -1.78 -7.48
N GLY A 172 8.58 -3.09 -7.63
CA GLY A 172 9.09 -4.14 -6.75
C GLY A 172 10.38 -4.78 -7.30
N LEU A 173 11.03 -5.59 -6.46
CA LEU A 173 12.24 -6.34 -6.83
C LEU A 173 12.00 -7.29 -8.01
N SER A 174 10.74 -7.70 -8.24
CA SER A 174 10.36 -8.54 -9.38
C SER A 174 10.76 -7.91 -10.71
N THR A 175 10.61 -6.60 -10.87
CA THR A 175 11.03 -5.92 -12.12
C THR A 175 12.53 -5.95 -12.36
N ILE A 176 13.34 -6.02 -11.29
CA ILE A 176 14.78 -6.21 -11.43
C ILE A 176 15.07 -7.67 -11.83
N VAL A 177 14.32 -8.62 -11.27
CA VAL A 177 14.43 -10.05 -11.64
C VAL A 177 14.03 -10.30 -13.09
N ASP A 178 13.00 -9.60 -13.58
CA ASP A 178 12.52 -9.74 -14.96
C ASP A 178 13.54 -9.25 -16.00
N LEU A 179 14.56 -8.48 -15.58
CA LEU A 179 15.69 -8.10 -16.44
C LEU A 179 16.76 -9.19 -16.56
N LEU A 180 16.70 -10.24 -15.73
CA LEU A 180 17.64 -11.36 -15.80
C LEU A 180 17.23 -12.41 -16.86
N PRO A 181 18.19 -13.22 -17.34
CA PRO A 181 17.88 -14.33 -18.23
C PRO A 181 16.85 -15.31 -17.61
N PRO A 182 15.94 -15.89 -18.40
CA PRO A 182 14.82 -16.70 -17.89
C PRO A 182 15.28 -17.94 -17.11
N GLN A 183 16.48 -18.48 -17.38
CA GLN A 183 17.04 -19.60 -16.63
C GLN A 183 17.34 -19.24 -15.16
N ALA A 184 17.57 -17.96 -14.85
CA ALA A 184 17.82 -17.48 -13.50
C ALA A 184 16.54 -17.02 -12.76
N ALA A 185 15.45 -16.75 -13.49
CA ALA A 185 14.22 -16.14 -12.94
C ALA A 185 13.40 -17.09 -12.06
N VAL A 186 13.28 -18.37 -12.44
CA VAL A 186 12.49 -19.38 -11.69
C VAL A 186 13.01 -19.60 -10.26
N PRO A 187 14.31 -19.90 -10.03
CA PRO A 187 14.82 -20.07 -8.67
C PRO A 187 14.73 -18.76 -7.86
N LEU A 188 14.94 -17.60 -8.49
CA LEU A 188 14.82 -16.31 -7.81
C LEU A 188 13.39 -16.05 -7.33
N THR A 189 12.38 -16.42 -8.10
CA THR A 189 10.97 -16.24 -7.74
C THR A 189 10.64 -17.00 -6.44
N ALA A 190 11.09 -18.25 -6.33
CA ALA A 190 10.92 -19.04 -5.11
C ALA A 190 11.66 -18.42 -3.91
N VAL A 191 12.90 -17.97 -4.12
CA VAL A 191 13.68 -17.26 -3.09
C VAL A 191 12.96 -15.99 -2.64
N MET A 192 12.37 -15.23 -3.56
CA MET A 192 11.60 -14.03 -3.26
C MET A 192 10.35 -14.33 -2.43
N MET A 193 9.63 -15.40 -2.73
CA MET A 193 8.47 -15.82 -1.92
C MET A 193 8.89 -16.20 -0.48
N VAL A 194 9.95 -17.00 -0.34
CA VAL A 194 10.49 -17.36 0.99
C VAL A 194 10.96 -16.11 1.73
N ALA A 195 11.66 -15.20 1.04
CA ALA A 195 12.08 -13.92 1.60
C ALA A 195 10.89 -13.06 2.03
N ALA A 196 9.81 -13.00 1.24
CA ALA A 196 8.60 -12.26 1.58
C ALA A 196 7.94 -12.81 2.85
N ILE A 197 7.82 -14.13 2.98
CA ILE A 197 7.25 -14.79 4.17
C ILE A 197 8.15 -14.56 5.39
N GLY A 198 9.46 -14.75 5.25
CA GLY A 198 10.43 -14.53 6.30
C GLY A 198 10.44 -13.07 6.76
N PHE A 199 10.43 -12.12 5.82
CA PHE A 199 10.41 -10.70 6.12
C PHE A 199 9.09 -10.28 6.76
N ALA A 200 7.94 -10.76 6.28
CA ALA A 200 6.64 -10.47 6.89
C ALA A 200 6.58 -11.01 8.33
N SER A 201 7.07 -12.23 8.56
CA SER A 201 7.12 -12.85 9.90
C SER A 201 8.04 -12.07 10.85
N ALA A 202 9.25 -11.72 10.39
CA ALA A 202 10.19 -10.90 11.16
C ALA A 202 9.64 -9.50 11.44
N TYR A 203 8.99 -8.88 10.45
CA TYR A 203 8.31 -7.59 10.58
C TYR A 203 7.20 -7.64 11.63
N ILE A 204 6.34 -8.67 11.61
CA ILE A 204 5.28 -8.86 12.61
C ILE A 204 5.91 -9.00 13.99
N ALA A 205 6.84 -9.94 14.15
CA ALA A 205 7.52 -10.19 15.42
C ALA A 205 8.14 -8.89 15.97
N ARG A 206 8.93 -8.16 15.16
CA ARG A 206 9.59 -6.93 15.59
C ARG A 206 8.60 -5.83 15.96
N THR A 207 7.55 -5.63 15.16
CA THR A 207 6.54 -4.59 15.39
C THR A 207 5.72 -4.85 16.65
N THR A 208 5.52 -6.13 17.02
CA THR A 208 4.78 -6.51 18.23
C THR A 208 5.55 -6.25 19.52
N VAL A 209 6.88 -6.40 19.52
CA VAL A 209 7.73 -6.24 20.71
C VAL A 209 8.34 -4.85 20.83
N ALA A 210 8.54 -4.13 19.73
CA ALA A 210 9.21 -2.83 19.74
C ALA A 210 8.35 -1.74 20.42
N VAL A 211 8.98 -0.96 21.29
CA VAL A 211 8.40 0.26 21.86
C VAL A 211 8.39 1.35 20.78
N LEU A 212 7.29 1.39 20.02
CA LEU A 212 7.11 2.33 18.92
C LEU A 212 6.23 3.50 19.35
N SER A 213 6.66 4.72 19.01
CA SER A 213 5.81 5.91 19.01
C SER A 213 4.67 5.76 18.00
N THR A 214 3.59 6.54 18.13
CA THR A 214 2.48 6.57 17.16
C THR A 214 3.00 6.82 15.74
N ARG A 215 3.91 7.77 15.59
CA ARG A 215 4.55 8.12 14.31
C ARG A 215 5.31 6.91 13.73
N SER A 216 6.11 6.25 14.55
CA SER A 216 6.86 5.05 14.16
C SER A 216 5.94 3.89 13.78
N LEU A 217 4.81 3.73 14.48
CA LEU A 217 3.82 2.71 14.21
C LEU A 217 3.13 2.93 12.85
N ILE A 218 2.84 4.18 12.48
CA ILE A 218 2.27 4.50 11.16
C ILE A 218 3.32 4.38 10.05
N ALA A 219 4.59 4.68 10.33
CA ALA A 219 5.68 4.36 9.40
C ALA A 219 5.77 2.85 9.13
N CYS A 220 5.56 2.02 10.16
CA CYS A 220 5.44 0.57 9.99
C CYS A 220 4.23 0.21 9.11
N ALA A 221 3.11 0.94 9.24
CA ALA A 221 1.93 0.74 8.40
C ALA A 221 2.21 1.00 6.91
N ALA A 222 2.98 2.05 6.58
CA ALA A 222 3.45 2.31 5.23
C ALA A 222 4.46 1.26 4.74
N LEU A 223 5.27 0.72 5.64
CA LEU A 223 6.27 -0.29 5.32
C LEU A 223 5.64 -1.65 4.95
N SER A 224 4.56 -2.07 5.61
CA SER A 224 3.91 -3.38 5.37
C SER A 224 3.57 -3.64 3.90
N PRO A 225 2.86 -2.75 3.18
CA PRO A 225 2.60 -3.00 1.77
C PRO A 225 3.87 -3.02 0.92
N LEU A 226 4.93 -2.30 1.28
CA LEU A 226 6.21 -2.33 0.56
C LEU A 226 6.97 -3.64 0.76
N THR A 227 6.83 -4.28 1.92
CA THR A 227 7.53 -5.54 2.18
C THR A 227 6.86 -6.70 1.49
N VAL A 228 5.53 -6.73 1.50
CA VAL A 228 4.76 -7.75 0.79
C VAL A 228 4.82 -7.50 -0.71
N ALA A 229 4.42 -6.32 -1.19
CA ALA A 229 4.36 -6.06 -2.63
C ALA A 229 5.75 -5.89 -3.27
N GLY A 230 6.72 -5.36 -2.55
CA GLY A 230 8.08 -5.21 -3.05
C GLY A 230 8.82 -6.53 -3.24
N LEU A 231 8.44 -7.59 -2.51
CA LEU A 231 9.07 -8.90 -2.59
C LEU A 231 8.24 -9.94 -3.37
N LEU A 232 6.92 -9.82 -3.41
CA LEU A 232 6.12 -10.78 -4.16
C LEU A 232 6.11 -10.47 -5.67
N PRO A 233 6.32 -11.49 -6.52
CA PRO A 233 6.17 -11.35 -7.97
C PRO A 233 4.71 -11.10 -8.35
N GLY A 234 4.48 -10.32 -9.41
CA GLY A 234 3.15 -10.10 -9.99
C GLY A 234 2.18 -9.29 -9.12
N THR A 235 2.66 -8.55 -8.12
CA THR A 235 1.81 -7.69 -7.30
C THR A 235 1.37 -6.47 -8.08
N HIS A 236 0.17 -5.94 -7.82
CA HIS A 236 -0.33 -4.75 -8.51
C HIS A 236 0.16 -3.45 -7.86
N GLY A 237 0.15 -2.36 -8.64
CA GLY A 237 0.55 -1.01 -8.21
C GLY A 237 -0.25 -0.45 -7.02
N SER A 238 -1.43 -1.00 -6.71
CA SER A 238 -2.30 -0.53 -5.63
C SER A 238 -1.67 -0.61 -4.24
N ALA A 239 -0.81 -1.61 -3.97
CA ALA A 239 -0.10 -1.72 -2.70
C ALA A 239 0.93 -0.58 -2.54
N PHE A 240 1.64 -0.22 -3.60
CA PHE A 240 2.57 0.91 -3.62
C PHE A 240 1.85 2.26 -3.54
N LEU A 241 0.66 2.36 -4.14
CA LEU A 241 -0.24 3.51 -3.99
C LEU A 241 -0.68 3.70 -2.53
N LEU A 242 -1.10 2.63 -1.86
CA LEU A 242 -1.42 2.68 -0.43
C LEU A 242 -0.21 3.13 0.40
N ALA A 243 0.96 2.52 0.17
CA ALA A 243 2.20 2.90 0.86
C ALA A 243 2.55 4.39 0.68
N SER A 244 2.45 4.87 -0.56
CA SER A 244 2.72 6.26 -0.95
C SER A 244 1.78 7.23 -0.27
N LEU A 245 0.49 6.95 -0.24
CA LEU A 245 -0.50 7.80 0.43
C LEU A 245 -0.34 7.80 1.95
N VAL A 246 0.05 6.67 2.56
CA VAL A 246 0.36 6.65 4.00
C VAL A 246 1.63 7.44 4.30
N ALA A 247 2.68 7.30 3.50
CA ALA A 247 3.91 8.09 3.66
C ALA A 247 3.65 9.59 3.49
N LEU A 248 2.82 9.96 2.52
CA LEU A 248 2.38 11.34 2.32
C LEU A 248 1.52 11.84 3.49
N ALA A 249 0.66 10.99 4.06
CA ALA A 249 -0.13 11.34 5.24
C ALA A 249 0.75 11.57 6.46
N ILE A 250 1.83 10.79 6.63
CA ILE A 250 2.86 11.03 7.65
C ILE A 250 3.54 12.39 7.42
N ALA A 251 3.94 12.70 6.18
CA ALA A 251 4.59 13.97 5.85
C ALA A 251 3.67 15.18 6.06
N ALA A 252 2.36 15.01 5.81
CA ALA A 252 1.35 16.03 6.06
C ALA A 252 1.07 16.24 7.56
N ALA A 253 1.02 15.16 8.34
CA ALA A 253 0.75 15.24 9.78
C ALA A 253 1.98 15.69 10.59
N TRP A 254 3.17 15.17 10.24
CA TRP A 254 4.45 15.42 10.92
C TRP A 254 5.48 15.96 9.94
N PRO A 255 5.39 17.25 9.57
CA PRO A 255 6.21 17.83 8.52
C PRO A 255 7.66 18.03 8.99
N ASP A 256 8.50 17.02 8.76
CA ASP A 256 9.96 17.09 8.88
C ASP A 256 10.63 16.75 7.55
N GLN A 257 11.87 17.22 7.36
CA GLN A 257 12.61 16.99 6.12
C GLN A 257 12.69 15.50 5.76
N ARG A 258 12.79 14.63 6.76
CA ARG A 258 12.89 13.18 6.58
C ARG A 258 11.60 12.57 6.04
N SER A 259 10.43 12.86 6.63
CA SER A 259 9.15 12.33 6.14
C SER A 259 8.82 12.86 4.75
N ILE A 260 9.08 14.15 4.48
CA ILE A 260 8.87 14.76 3.17
C ILE A 260 9.77 14.08 2.14
N ALA A 261 11.06 13.90 2.44
CA ALA A 261 11.99 13.22 1.55
C ALA A 261 11.58 11.75 1.30
N THR A 262 11.18 11.02 2.35
CA THR A 262 10.71 9.63 2.21
C THR A 262 9.45 9.53 1.35
N ALA A 263 8.46 10.41 1.58
CA ALA A 263 7.26 10.46 0.75
C ALA A 263 7.59 10.83 -0.71
N ALA A 264 8.48 11.80 -0.93
CA ALA A 264 8.89 12.24 -2.26
C ALA A 264 9.60 11.14 -3.04
N VAL A 265 10.54 10.44 -2.41
CA VAL A 265 11.25 9.32 -3.03
C VAL A 265 10.29 8.16 -3.32
N LEU A 266 9.36 7.86 -2.42
CA LEU A 266 8.40 6.77 -2.63
C LEU A 266 7.42 7.06 -3.77
N LEU A 267 6.90 8.30 -3.83
CA LEU A 267 6.02 8.77 -4.90
C LEU A 267 6.74 8.83 -6.25
N ALA A 268 7.97 9.35 -6.27
CA ALA A 268 8.80 9.37 -7.47
C ALA A 268 9.08 7.94 -7.97
N GLY A 269 9.38 7.01 -7.05
CA GLY A 269 9.61 5.61 -7.40
C GLY A 269 8.39 4.94 -8.02
N SER A 270 7.21 5.18 -7.44
CA SER A 270 5.93 4.68 -7.97
C SER A 270 5.61 5.28 -9.34
N ALA A 271 5.79 6.60 -9.50
CA ALA A 271 5.55 7.30 -10.76
C ALA A 271 6.53 6.85 -11.86
N LEU A 272 7.79 6.59 -11.54
CA LEU A 272 8.79 6.08 -12.48
C LEU A 272 8.41 4.67 -13.01
N ALA A 273 7.91 3.80 -12.14
CA ALA A 273 7.42 2.49 -12.58
C ALA A 273 6.18 2.60 -13.47
N GLU A 274 5.23 3.49 -13.15
CA GLU A 274 4.09 3.73 -14.05
C GLU A 274 4.52 4.33 -15.40
N ALA A 275 5.46 5.28 -15.38
CA ALA A 275 6.00 5.89 -16.60
C ALA A 275 6.76 4.88 -17.47
N SER A 276 7.42 3.89 -16.86
CA SER A 276 8.11 2.82 -17.59
C SER A 276 7.19 2.06 -18.53
N ALA A 277 5.94 1.81 -18.11
CA ALA A 277 4.93 1.16 -18.94
C ALA A 277 4.46 2.04 -20.09
N ALA A 278 4.38 3.36 -19.87
CA ALA A 278 3.92 4.32 -20.86
C ALA A 278 4.96 4.59 -21.96
N VAL A 279 6.25 4.47 -21.64
CA VAL A 279 7.37 4.76 -22.55
C VAL A 279 8.07 3.47 -23.03
N ASP A 280 7.61 2.31 -22.58
CA ASP A 280 8.20 0.98 -22.86
C ASP A 280 9.70 0.92 -22.52
N GLN A 281 10.10 1.56 -21.42
CA GLN A 281 11.49 1.67 -21.00
C GLN A 281 11.70 1.00 -19.64
N PRO A 282 12.13 -0.28 -19.59
CA PRO A 282 12.18 -1.05 -18.35
C PRO A 282 13.23 -0.55 -17.35
N ALA A 283 14.23 0.21 -17.82
CA ALA A 283 15.19 0.89 -16.95
C ALA A 283 14.50 1.86 -15.97
N LEU A 284 13.41 2.53 -16.39
CA LEU A 284 12.63 3.42 -15.50
C LEU A 284 11.97 2.64 -14.37
N ALA A 285 11.49 1.41 -14.63
CA ALA A 285 10.93 0.54 -13.59
C ALA A 285 11.99 0.16 -12.56
N ALA A 286 13.20 -0.19 -13.01
CA ALA A 286 14.32 -0.51 -12.13
C ALA A 286 14.71 0.68 -11.24
N PHE A 287 14.80 1.90 -11.80
CA PHE A 287 15.00 3.11 -11.00
C PHE A 287 13.86 3.35 -10.01
N GLY A 288 12.62 3.12 -10.44
CA GLY A 288 11.46 3.15 -9.58
C GLY A 288 11.58 2.21 -8.38
N ALA A 289 11.99 0.96 -8.62
CA ALA A 289 12.22 -0.04 -7.59
C ALA A 289 13.33 0.36 -6.61
N ILE A 290 14.44 0.95 -7.09
CA ILE A 290 15.51 1.46 -6.23
C ILE A 290 14.99 2.58 -5.32
N CYS A 291 14.20 3.52 -5.86
CA CYS A 291 13.56 4.57 -5.07
C CYS A 291 12.65 3.97 -3.99
N VAL A 292 11.76 3.05 -4.36
CA VAL A 292 10.85 2.40 -3.39
C VAL A 292 11.62 1.63 -2.32
N LEU A 293 12.67 0.90 -2.67
CA LEU A 293 13.52 0.19 -1.72
C LEU A 293 14.22 1.15 -0.75
N SER A 294 14.74 2.28 -1.25
CA SER A 294 15.38 3.29 -0.41
C SER A 294 14.38 3.93 0.58
N ALA A 295 13.14 4.17 0.14
CA ALA A 295 12.07 4.64 1.01
C ALA A 295 11.66 3.58 2.04
N ALA A 296 11.58 2.31 1.66
CA ALA A 296 11.31 1.20 2.59
C ALA A 296 12.40 1.10 3.66
N ILE A 297 13.69 1.22 3.29
CA ILE A 297 14.81 1.24 4.24
C ILE A 297 14.68 2.43 5.20
N ALA A 298 14.29 3.61 4.71
CA ALA A 298 14.05 4.78 5.54
C ALA A 298 12.87 4.58 6.52
N LEU A 299 11.77 3.98 6.06
CA LEU A 299 10.59 3.64 6.87
C LEU A 299 10.87 2.54 7.89
N ALA A 300 11.83 1.65 7.64
CA ALA A 300 12.23 0.56 8.53
C ALA A 300 13.13 1.01 9.70
N ARG A 301 13.68 2.23 9.67
CA ARG A 301 14.57 2.75 10.72
C ARG A 301 14.00 2.59 12.13
N PRO A 302 12.73 2.92 12.44
CA PRO A 302 12.20 2.78 13.79
C PRO A 302 12.19 1.33 14.30
N LEU A 303 12.11 0.33 13.41
CA LEU A 303 12.15 -1.09 13.78
C LEU A 303 13.59 -1.58 14.01
N ARG A 304 14.54 -1.02 13.26
CA ARG A 304 15.98 -1.30 13.38
C ARG A 304 16.58 -0.68 14.64
N ASP A 305 16.22 0.57 14.90
CA ASP A 305 16.77 1.39 15.99
C ASP A 305 16.05 1.13 17.32
N ALA A 306 14.85 0.51 17.29
CA ALA A 306 14.21 0.04 18.51
C ALA A 306 15.16 -0.92 19.22
N PRO A 307 15.45 -0.73 20.52
CA PRO A 307 16.32 -1.64 21.25
C PRO A 307 15.74 -3.05 21.14
N ALA A 308 16.59 -4.02 20.83
CA ALA A 308 16.23 -5.41 21.07
C ALA A 308 15.91 -5.48 22.57
N ASN A 309 14.71 -5.94 22.91
CA ASN A 309 14.24 -5.98 24.29
C ASN A 309 15.00 -7.03 25.09
N ASP A 310 16.33 -7.05 25.10
CA ASP A 310 17.12 -8.14 25.71
C ASP A 310 16.97 -8.17 27.24
N ASN A 311 16.35 -7.13 27.81
CA ASN A 311 15.95 -7.06 29.22
C ASN A 311 14.56 -7.67 29.44
N TRP A 312 14.47 -9.00 29.44
CA TRP A 312 13.28 -9.73 29.92
C TRP A 312 13.10 -9.70 31.45
N TYR A 313 14.02 -9.09 32.20
CA TYR A 313 13.88 -8.91 33.64
C TYR A 313 13.15 -7.61 33.96
N PRO A 314 11.89 -7.64 34.43
CA PRO A 314 11.36 -6.50 35.12
C PRO A 314 12.10 -6.34 36.45
N ALA A 315 12.56 -5.12 36.73
CA ALA A 315 12.90 -4.65 38.06
C ALA A 315 11.65 -4.67 38.98
N ARG A 316 11.16 -5.88 39.29
CA ARG A 316 10.17 -6.19 40.33
C ARG A 316 10.86 -6.85 41.53
N LEU A 317 11.97 -6.28 41.96
CA LEU A 317 12.56 -6.55 43.28
C LEU A 317 12.89 -5.20 43.93
N SER A 318 11.85 -4.43 44.22
CA SER A 318 11.86 -3.45 45.30
C SER A 318 10.41 -3.13 45.69
N ALA A 319 9.80 -4.07 46.40
CA ALA A 319 8.76 -3.83 47.39
C ALA A 319 8.86 -4.95 48.43
#